data_AF-A0A662UP31-F1
#
_entry.id   AF-A0A662UP31-F1
#
_cell.length_a   1.000
_cell.length_b   1.000
_cell.length_c   1.000
_cell.angle_alpha   90.00
_cell.angle_beta   90.00
_cell.angle_gamma   90.00
#
_symmetry.space_group_name_H-M   'P 1'
#
loop_
_entity.id
_entity.type
_entity.pdbx_description
1 polymer ?
#
loop_
_entity_poly.entity_id
_entity_poly.type
_entity_poly.pdbx_seq_one_letter_code
_entity_poly.pdbx_strand_id
1 'polypeptide(L)'
;MNQLTLVLEIRTRSEIVNSLYKSMHPDNLFTPSNMSIEEEIDSRNGLYRISIRVPLNSRYIKSSRQTLDEILGLMTVIRRIMKY
;
A
#
# COMPACT_ATOMS: atom_id res chain seq x y z
N MET A 1 -17.91 -14.12 -1.64
CA MET A 1 -16.50 -14.54 -1.86
C MET A 1 -15.67 -13.97 -0.73
N ASN A 2 -14.84 -14.78 -0.07
CA ASN A 2 -13.99 -14.29 1.01
C ASN A 2 -12.80 -13.51 0.43
N GLN A 3 -12.52 -12.34 0.99
CA GLN A 3 -11.41 -11.47 0.58
C GLN A 3 -10.62 -11.05 1.82
N LEU A 4 -9.31 -10.92 1.65
CA LEU A 4 -8.42 -10.29 2.61
C LEU A 4 -8.21 -8.85 2.15
N THR A 5 -8.50 -7.92 3.04
CA THR A 5 -8.27 -6.49 2.82
C THR A 5 -7.13 -6.06 3.73
N LEU A 6 -6.02 -5.62 3.15
CA LEU A 6 -4.96 -4.94 3.88
C LEU A 6 -5.13 -3.44 3.68
N VAL A 7 -5.20 -2.69 4.78
CA VAL A 7 -5.26 -1.23 4.76
C VAL A 7 -3.99 -0.71 5.41
N LEU A 8 -3.18 0.00 4.62
CA LEU A 8 -2.07 0.79 5.12
C LEU A 8 -2.54 2.23 5.27
N GLU A 9 -2.44 2.76 6.48
CA GLU A 9 -2.77 4.15 6.77
C GLU A 9 -1.52 4.88 7.28
N ILE A 10 -1.09 5.91 6.54
CA ILE A 10 0.05 6.76 6.88
C ILE A 10 -0.48 8.15 7.21
N ARG A 11 -0.23 8.59 8.45
CA ARG A 11 -0.55 9.94 8.92
C ARG A 11 0.75 10.69 9.17
N THR A 12 0.95 11.79 8.46
CA THR A 12 2.13 12.64 8.58
C THR A 12 1.76 14.10 8.31
N ARG A 13 2.74 15.01 8.24
CA ARG A 13 2.50 16.41 7.87
C ARG A 13 2.00 16.48 6.43
N SER A 14 1.06 17.39 6.17
CA SER A 14 0.49 17.66 4.84
C SER A 14 1.55 17.83 3.75
N GLU A 15 2.62 18.57 4.07
CA GLU A 15 3.78 18.83 3.21
C GLU A 15 4.53 17.55 2.81
N ILE A 16 4.55 16.56 3.71
CA ILE A 16 5.25 15.28 3.51
C ILE A 16 4.37 14.31 2.74
N VAL A 17 3.04 14.32 2.98
CA VAL A 17 2.10 13.37 2.36
C VAL A 17 2.14 13.40 0.83
N ASN A 18 2.24 14.59 0.24
CA ASN A 18 2.32 14.74 -1.23
C ASN A 18 3.62 14.16 -1.80
N SER A 19 4.73 14.35 -1.09
CA SER A 19 6.03 13.79 -1.47
C SER A 19 6.00 12.27 -1.32
N LEU A 20 5.40 11.76 -0.25
CA LEU A 20 5.21 10.35 0.01
C LEU A 20 4.37 9.69 -1.10
N TYR A 21 3.24 10.29 -1.47
CA TYR A 21 2.40 9.82 -2.57
C TYR A 21 3.16 9.77 -3.90
N LYS A 22 3.93 10.81 -4.24
CA LYS A 22 4.74 10.83 -5.47
C LYS A 22 5.86 9.79 -5.47
N SER A 23 6.49 9.55 -4.33
CA SER A 23 7.57 8.56 -4.20
C SER A 23 7.07 7.13 -4.12
N MET A 24 5.86 6.96 -3.59
CA MET A 24 5.20 5.65 -3.46
C MET A 24 4.46 5.24 -4.70
N HIS A 25 4.04 6.20 -5.54
CA HIS A 25 3.45 5.94 -6.86
C HIS A 25 4.46 5.11 -7.66
N PRO A 26 4.27 3.81 -7.75
CA PRO A 26 5.24 2.96 -8.36
C PRO A 26 4.76 2.82 -9.80
N ASP A 27 5.49 3.43 -10.72
CA ASP A 27 5.34 3.19 -12.16
C ASP A 27 5.44 1.69 -12.55
N ASN A 28 5.70 0.79 -11.58
CA ASN A 28 5.93 -0.64 -11.72
C ASN A 28 5.15 -1.54 -10.73
N LEU A 29 4.05 -1.11 -10.09
CA LEU A 29 3.22 -2.06 -9.30
C LEU A 29 2.58 -3.09 -10.24
N PHE A 30 3.21 -4.25 -10.38
CA PHE A 30 2.64 -5.41 -11.05
C PHE A 30 1.47 -5.92 -10.19
N THR A 31 0.29 -5.39 -10.44
CA THR A 31 -0.93 -5.77 -9.73
C THR A 31 -1.48 -7.02 -10.40
N PRO A 32 -1.49 -8.20 -9.75
CA PRO A 32 -2.10 -9.39 -10.33
C PRO A 32 -3.57 -9.12 -10.69
N SER A 33 -4.09 -9.70 -11.77
CA SER A 33 -5.46 -9.44 -12.25
C SER A 33 -6.57 -9.78 -11.26
N ASN A 34 -6.24 -10.54 -10.21
CA ASN A 34 -7.13 -10.89 -9.12
C ASN A 34 -6.95 -9.99 -7.87
N MET A 35 -6.07 -8.99 -7.89
CA MET A 35 -5.85 -8.04 -6.80
C MET A 35 -6.35 -6.66 -7.21
N SER A 36 -6.90 -5.92 -6.24
CA SER A 36 -7.28 -4.52 -6.41
C SER A 36 -6.51 -3.68 -5.40
N ILE A 37 -5.86 -2.63 -5.89
CA ILE A 37 -5.18 -1.61 -5.09
C ILE A 37 -5.94 -0.32 -5.29
N GLU A 38 -6.37 0.29 -4.20
CA GLU A 38 -7.00 1.61 -4.18
C GLU A 38 -6.20 2.52 -3.26
N GLU A 39 -5.94 3.73 -3.73
CA GLU A 39 -5.17 4.73 -3.00
C GLU A 39 -6.04 5.95 -2.73
N GLU A 40 -5.97 6.46 -1.51
CA GLU A 40 -6.67 7.66 -1.07
C GLU A 40 -5.65 8.61 -0.44
N ILE A 41 -5.64 9.86 -0.89
CA ILE A 41 -4.79 10.92 -0.34
C ILE A 41 -5.67 12.07 0.15
N ASP A 42 -5.46 12.47 1.40
CA ASP A 42 -5.99 13.70 1.95
C ASP A 42 -4.80 14.54 2.44
N SER A 43 -4.35 15.41 1.55
CA SER A 43 -3.23 16.34 1.79
C SER A 43 -3.55 17.41 2.82
N ARG A 44 -4.83 17.67 3.13
CA ARG A 44 -5.21 18.64 4.18
C ARG A 44 -5.03 18.05 5.56
N ASN A 45 -5.43 16.79 5.72
CA ASN A 45 -5.32 16.05 6.98
C ASN A 45 -4.01 15.25 7.10
N GLY A 46 -3.14 15.31 6.08
CA GLY A 46 -1.86 14.62 6.08
C GLY A 46 -2.02 13.09 6.09
N LEU A 47 -3.04 12.61 5.40
CA LEU A 47 -3.38 11.19 5.31
C LEU A 47 -3.04 10.65 3.92
N TYR A 48 -2.40 9.48 3.91
CA TYR A 48 -2.27 8.65 2.72
C TYR A 48 -2.63 7.22 3.08
N ARG A 49 -3.61 6.66 2.37
CA ARG A 49 -4.18 5.34 2.62
C ARG A 49 -4.06 4.48 1.36
N ILE A 50 -3.63 3.25 1.55
CA ILE A 50 -3.56 2.24 0.49
C ILE A 50 -4.38 1.04 0.93
N SER A 51 -5.40 0.70 0.15
CA SER A 51 -6.31 -0.42 0.38
C SER A 51 -6.06 -1.50 -0.66
N ILE A 52 -5.67 -2.68 -0.20
CA ILE A 52 -5.27 -3.79 -1.06
C ILE A 52 -6.20 -4.95 -0.79
N ARG A 53 -6.97 -5.32 -1.81
CA ARG A 53 -8.00 -6.35 -1.73
C ARG A 53 -7.54 -7.57 -2.51
N VAL A 54 -7.58 -8.71 -1.83
CA VAL A 54 -7.09 -9.97 -2.36
C VAL A 54 -8.12 -11.07 -2.12
N PRO A 55 -8.60 -11.77 -3.14
CA PRO A 55 -9.51 -12.90 -2.97
C PRO A 55 -8.79 -14.04 -2.27
N LEU A 56 -9.37 -14.51 -1.16
CA LEU A 56 -8.90 -15.65 -0.39
C LEU A 56 -9.31 -16.93 -1.13
N ASN A 57 -8.57 -17.28 -2.17
CA ASN A 57 -8.67 -18.58 -2.82
C ASN A 57 -7.33 -19.30 -2.69
N SER A 58 -7.32 -20.59 -2.32
CA SER A 58 -6.10 -21.35 -1.99
C SER A 58 -5.06 -21.34 -3.11
N ARG A 59 -5.52 -21.24 -4.36
CA ARG A 59 -4.68 -21.09 -5.56
C ARG A 59 -3.83 -19.81 -5.57
N TYR A 60 -4.29 -18.74 -4.93
CA TYR A 60 -3.67 -17.41 -5.00
C TYR A 60 -2.95 -17.00 -3.72
N ILE A 61 -3.22 -17.67 -2.58
CA ILE A 61 -2.63 -17.35 -1.27
C ILE A 61 -1.10 -17.21 -1.32
N LYS A 62 -0.40 -18.05 -2.09
CA LYS A 62 1.06 -17.99 -2.21
C LYS A 62 1.53 -16.70 -2.90
N SER A 63 0.88 -16.31 -4.00
CA SER A 63 1.15 -15.07 -4.72
C SER A 63 0.76 -13.85 -3.89
N SER A 64 -0.39 -13.91 -3.21
CA SER A 64 -0.88 -12.88 -2.30
C SER A 64 0.08 -12.61 -1.15
N ARG A 65 0.69 -13.66 -0.59
CA ARG A 65 1.68 -13.53 0.48
C ARG A 65 2.94 -12.82 0.00
N GLN A 66 3.42 -13.12 -1.20
CA GLN A 66 4.59 -12.44 -1.76
C GLN A 66 4.32 -10.94 -1.95
N THR A 67 3.16 -10.56 -2.48
CA THR A 67 2.80 -9.14 -2.61
C THR A 67 2.66 -8.47 -1.24
N LEU A 68 2.07 -9.16 -0.25
CA LEU A 68 2.01 -8.67 1.14
C LEU A 68 3.42 -8.42 1.72
N ASP A 69 4.36 -9.33 1.49
CA ASP A 69 5.74 -9.19 1.94
C ASP A 69 6.44 -7.99 1.25
N GLU A 70 6.18 -7.75 -0.04
CA GLU A 70 6.67 -6.56 -0.77
C GLU A 70 6.11 -5.26 -0.21
N ILE A 71 4.81 -5.22 0.11
CA ILE A 71 4.16 -4.05 0.74
C ILE A 71 4.74 -3.78 2.13
N LEU A 72 4.95 -4.82 2.94
CA LEU A 72 5.60 -4.69 4.25
C LEU A 72 7.06 -4.22 4.11
N GLY A 73 7.75 -4.63 3.05
CA GLY A 73 9.05 -4.09 2.65
C GLY A 73 9.00 -2.60 2.37
N LEU A 74 8.05 -2.14 1.56
CA LEU A 74 7.83 -0.72 1.27
C LEU A 74 7.51 0.07 2.55
N MET A 75 6.65 -0.45 3.44
CA MET A 75 6.37 0.17 4.74
C MET A 75 7.63 0.35 5.59
N THR A 76 8.54 -0.63 5.55
CA THR A 76 9.82 -0.56 6.28
C THR A 76 10.71 0.54 5.73
N VAL A 77 10.75 0.71 4.41
CA VAL A 77 11.49 1.80 3.75
C VAL A 77 10.90 3.16 4.11
N ILE A 78 9.58 3.33 4.02
CA ILE A 78 8.89 4.57 4.41
C ILE A 78 9.21 4.94 5.86
N ARG A 79 9.10 3.97 6.77
CA ARG A 79 9.41 4.18 8.19
C ARG A 79 10.86 4.64 8.40
N ARG A 80 11.79 4.16 7.58
CA ARG A 80 13.20 4.57 7.63
C ARG A 80 13.42 5.98 7.12
N ILE A 81 12.74 6.36 6.02
CA ILE A 81 12.77 7.71 5.46
C ILE A 81 12.18 8.71 6.45
N MET A 82 11.06 8.38 7.09
CA MET A 82 10.40 9.25 8.07
C MET A 82 11.14 9.41 9.41
N LYS A 83 12.14 8.58 9.70
CA LYS A 83 12.92 8.65 10.95
C LYS A 83 14.09 9.64 10.87
N TYR A 84 14.32 10.20 9.68
CA TYR A 84 15.27 11.28 9.38
C TYR A 84 14.49 12.53 8.94
#